data_AF-Q8TJH1-F1
#
_entry.id   AF-Q8TJH1-F1
#
_cell.length_a   1.000
_cell.length_b   1.000
_cell.length_c   1.000
_cell.angle_alpha   90.00
_cell.angle_beta   90.00
_cell.angle_gamma   90.00
#
_symmetry.space_group_name_H-M   'P 1'
#
loop_
_entity.id
_entity.type
_entity.pdbx_description
1 polymer ?
#
loop_
_entity_poly.entity_id
_entity_poly.type
_entity_poly.pdbx_seq_one_letter_code
_entity_poly.pdbx_strand_id
1 'polypeptide(L)'
;MNSLTLGMIHTCNVLSISQDQKLEFSNGSVAFTVGALLTGADSAATGTIKEIFLESGSWAVSTATGHLILSNVSGTFQAGEYIHDEHGGASSASGPAEPVTDGVGTPQLTTTSRHCPSCRFSQANQSGGTIQSQDSGDYIVAEPLLFLPVEAVIQEGDFVSSNVPGYTGPYKVMHVGAEYELFLNSSGDPEIDHLEVELKVVKKRS
;
A
#
# COMPACT_ATOMS: atom_id res chain seq x y z
N MET A 1 21.48 4.30 14.28
CA MET A 1 20.61 3.27 14.87
C MET A 1 19.69 4.03 15.80
N ASN A 2 18.49 4.33 15.34
CA ASN A 2 17.57 5.23 16.03
C ASN A 2 17.07 4.53 17.30
N SER A 3 16.94 5.29 18.39
CA SER A 3 16.90 4.79 19.77
C SER A 3 15.73 3.81 20.04
N LEU A 4 14.69 3.80 19.20
CA LEU A 4 13.53 2.94 19.37
C LEU A 4 13.59 1.59 18.65
N THR A 5 14.55 1.37 17.74
CA THR A 5 14.76 0.06 17.10
C THR A 5 15.05 -1.06 18.11
N LEU A 6 15.68 -0.74 19.25
CA LEU A 6 15.90 -1.69 20.34
C LEU A 6 14.61 -2.11 21.08
N GLY A 7 13.53 -1.33 20.97
CA GLY A 7 12.25 -1.59 21.65
C GLY A 7 11.22 -2.34 20.80
N MET A 8 11.46 -2.48 19.50
CA MET A 8 10.55 -3.11 18.53
C MET A 8 10.74 -4.63 18.46
N ILE A 9 10.36 -5.30 19.55
CA ILE A 9 10.61 -6.74 19.77
C ILE A 9 9.55 -7.68 19.18
N HIS A 10 8.47 -7.15 18.62
CA HIS A 10 7.39 -7.94 18.03
C HIS A 10 7.52 -8.05 16.52
N THR A 11 6.75 -8.96 15.93
CA THR A 11 6.54 -9.05 14.49
C THR A 11 5.06 -8.92 14.17
N CYS A 12 4.75 -8.39 12.99
CA CYS A 12 3.39 -8.35 12.48
C CYS A 12 3.36 -8.60 10.96
N ASN A 13 2.17 -8.76 10.41
CA ASN A 13 1.96 -8.76 8.97
C ASN A 13 0.97 -7.66 8.62
N VAL A 14 1.35 -6.85 7.63
CA VAL A 14 0.50 -5.80 7.05
C VAL A 14 -0.10 -6.34 5.77
N LEU A 15 -1.41 -6.27 5.65
CA LEU A 15 -2.19 -6.67 4.50
C LEU A 15 -2.79 -5.42 3.87
N SER A 16 -2.28 -5.02 2.71
CA SER A 16 -2.88 -3.97 1.90
C SER A 16 -3.86 -4.54 0.92
N ILE A 17 -4.99 -3.87 0.77
CA ILE A 17 -6.02 -4.17 -0.22
C ILE A 17 -6.18 -2.94 -1.10
N SER A 18 -5.91 -3.07 -2.38
CA SER A 18 -6.12 -2.03 -3.38
C SER A 18 -7.08 -2.52 -4.46
N GLN A 19 -7.91 -1.63 -4.98
CA GLN A 19 -8.72 -1.94 -6.15
C GLN A 19 -7.85 -1.83 -7.41
N ASP A 20 -7.94 -2.82 -8.28
CA ASP A 20 -7.25 -2.81 -9.56
C ASP A 20 -7.84 -1.69 -10.44
N GLN A 21 -6.99 -1.09 -11.28
CA GLN A 21 -7.38 -0.02 -12.19
C GLN A 21 -6.98 -0.35 -13.62
N LYS A 22 -7.81 0.06 -14.57
CA LYS A 22 -7.55 -0.05 -16.00
C LYS A 22 -6.97 1.26 -16.50
N LEU A 23 -5.80 1.20 -17.11
CA LEU A 23 -5.19 2.34 -17.80
C LEU A 23 -5.16 2.10 -19.30
N GLU A 24 -5.87 2.93 -20.06
CA GLU A 24 -5.83 2.93 -21.52
C GLU A 24 -4.52 3.55 -22.01
N PHE A 25 -3.93 2.99 -23.06
CA PHE A 25 -2.71 3.51 -23.69
C PHE A 25 -2.80 3.55 -25.21
N SER A 26 -1.97 4.40 -25.82
CA SER A 26 -1.81 4.56 -27.26
C SER A 26 -0.35 4.82 -27.63
N ASN A 27 -0.03 4.77 -28.93
CA ASN A 27 1.31 5.03 -29.46
C ASN A 27 2.41 4.16 -28.83
N GLY A 28 2.07 2.93 -28.42
CA GLY A 28 3.03 2.03 -27.77
C GLY A 28 4.16 1.61 -28.71
N SER A 29 5.40 1.78 -28.25
CA SER A 29 6.63 1.58 -29.02
C SER A 29 7.47 0.41 -28.53
N VAL A 30 7.34 0.02 -27.26
CA VAL A 30 7.95 -1.16 -26.67
C VAL A 30 6.95 -1.82 -25.74
N ALA A 31 6.78 -3.14 -25.87
CA ALA A 31 5.82 -3.87 -25.04
C ALA A 31 6.20 -3.81 -23.56
N PHE A 32 5.19 -3.65 -22.71
CA PHE A 32 5.35 -3.69 -21.26
C PHE A 32 5.62 -5.11 -20.74
N THR A 33 6.07 -5.18 -19.50
CA THR A 33 6.33 -6.42 -18.76
C THR A 33 5.37 -6.58 -17.60
N VAL A 34 4.65 -7.70 -17.54
CA VAL A 34 3.79 -8.04 -16.39
C VAL A 34 4.65 -8.19 -15.13
N GLY A 35 4.17 -7.61 -14.03
CA GLY A 35 4.83 -7.54 -12.73
C GLY A 35 5.72 -6.31 -12.56
N ALA A 36 6.02 -5.58 -13.64
CA ALA A 36 6.88 -4.40 -13.58
C ALA A 36 6.16 -3.18 -12.99
N LEU A 37 6.93 -2.27 -12.40
CA LEU A 37 6.45 -0.95 -11.99
C LEU A 37 6.30 -0.05 -13.22
N LEU A 38 5.08 0.41 -13.49
CA LEU A 38 4.77 1.45 -14.46
C LEU A 38 4.89 2.83 -13.80
N THR A 39 5.47 3.79 -14.51
CA THR A 39 5.62 5.19 -14.07
C THR A 39 5.16 6.15 -15.16
N GLY A 40 4.35 7.14 -14.78
CA GLY A 40 4.01 8.31 -15.60
C GLY A 40 5.07 9.40 -15.47
N ALA A 41 5.60 9.87 -16.60
CA ALA A 41 6.71 10.82 -16.60
C ALA A 41 6.32 12.21 -16.09
N ASP A 42 5.09 12.66 -16.39
CA ASP A 42 4.62 13.99 -16.03
C ASP A 42 3.90 13.98 -14.68
N SER A 43 3.06 12.97 -14.45
CA SER A 43 2.26 12.84 -13.22
C SER A 43 3.01 12.26 -12.03
N ALA A 44 4.14 11.58 -12.27
CA ALA A 44 4.79 10.67 -11.31
C ALA A 44 3.84 9.58 -10.76
N ALA A 45 2.69 9.34 -11.42
CA ALA A 45 1.78 8.28 -11.05
C ALA A 45 2.46 6.93 -11.27
N THR A 46 2.18 5.97 -10.39
CA THR A 46 2.79 4.63 -10.43
C THR A 46 1.74 3.54 -10.29
N GLY A 47 2.06 2.33 -10.75
CA GLY A 47 1.25 1.14 -10.53
C GLY A 47 1.97 -0.12 -11.00
N THR A 48 1.63 -1.28 -10.44
CA THR A 48 2.21 -2.56 -10.87
C THR A 48 1.37 -3.17 -11.99
N ILE A 49 1.99 -3.52 -13.11
CA ILE A 49 1.30 -4.10 -14.27
C ILE A 49 0.89 -5.54 -13.93
N LYS A 50 -0.41 -5.82 -13.92
CA LYS A 50 -0.95 -7.18 -13.76
C LYS A 50 -1.19 -7.87 -15.08
N GLU A 51 -1.79 -7.15 -16.02
CA GLU A 51 -2.18 -7.69 -17.32
C GLU A 51 -1.99 -6.64 -18.41
N ILE A 52 -1.71 -7.10 -19.62
CA ILE A 52 -1.48 -6.27 -20.80
C ILE A 52 -2.42 -6.75 -21.90
N PHE A 53 -3.26 -5.86 -22.40
CA PHE A 53 -4.18 -6.13 -23.49
C PHE A 53 -3.81 -5.24 -24.68
N LEU A 54 -3.33 -5.87 -25.76
CA LEU A 54 -3.15 -5.20 -27.05
C LEU A 54 -4.43 -5.36 -27.87
N GLU A 55 -5.13 -4.25 -28.12
CA GLU A 55 -6.38 -4.25 -28.88
C GLU A 55 -6.14 -4.04 -30.37
N SER A 56 -5.17 -3.18 -30.72
CA SER A 56 -4.81 -2.90 -32.11
C SER A 56 -3.38 -2.36 -32.25
N GLY A 57 -2.92 -2.29 -33.51
CA GLY A 57 -1.61 -1.74 -33.86
C GLY A 57 -0.45 -2.68 -33.54
N SER A 58 0.76 -2.13 -33.51
CA SER A 58 1.99 -2.88 -33.29
C SER A 58 3.03 -2.04 -32.56
N TRP A 59 3.68 -2.66 -31.58
CA TRP A 59 4.80 -2.10 -30.83
C TRP A 59 5.96 -1.74 -31.76
N ALA A 60 6.27 -2.61 -32.74
CA ALA A 60 7.42 -2.47 -33.63
C ALA A 60 7.41 -1.21 -34.51
N VAL A 61 6.23 -0.61 -34.71
CA VAL A 61 6.06 0.63 -35.49
C VAL A 61 5.39 1.74 -34.68
N SER A 62 5.39 1.65 -33.35
CA SER A 62 4.88 2.69 -32.43
C SER A 62 3.39 3.01 -32.60
N THR A 63 2.56 1.99 -32.87
CA THR A 63 1.10 2.16 -33.08
C THR A 63 0.26 1.33 -32.11
N ALA A 64 0.89 0.61 -31.18
CA ALA A 64 0.16 -0.24 -30.24
C ALA A 64 -0.84 0.58 -29.41
N THR A 65 -2.08 0.11 -29.36
CA THR A 65 -3.18 0.70 -28.59
C THR A 65 -3.90 -0.41 -27.85
N GLY A 66 -4.27 -0.15 -26.60
CA GLY A 66 -4.98 -1.09 -25.75
C GLY A 66 -4.97 -0.62 -24.30
N HIS A 67 -4.99 -1.54 -23.35
CA HIS A 67 -5.03 -1.19 -21.93
C HIS A 67 -4.19 -2.10 -21.04
N LEU A 68 -3.87 -1.57 -19.86
CA LEU A 68 -3.20 -2.27 -18.78
C LEU A 68 -4.17 -2.45 -17.61
N ILE A 69 -4.08 -3.58 -16.93
CA ILE A 69 -4.64 -3.71 -15.57
C ILE A 69 -3.51 -3.49 -14.59
N LEU A 70 -3.69 -2.52 -13.70
CA LEU A 70 -2.72 -2.08 -12.72
C LEU A 70 -3.22 -2.38 -11.31
N SER A 71 -2.32 -2.74 -10.41
CA SER A 71 -2.58 -2.77 -8.97
C SER A 71 -1.71 -1.75 -8.24
N ASN A 72 -2.08 -1.45 -6.99
CA ASN A 72 -1.33 -0.52 -6.13
C ASN A 72 -1.08 0.84 -6.81
N VAL A 73 -2.08 1.35 -7.53
CA VAL A 73 -1.95 2.65 -8.22
C VAL A 73 -1.83 3.77 -7.20
N SER A 74 -0.83 4.64 -7.39
CA SER A 74 -0.62 5.87 -6.64
C SER A 74 -0.54 7.06 -7.58
N GLY A 75 -1.12 8.19 -7.20
CA GLY A 75 -1.25 9.35 -8.07
C GLY A 75 -2.34 9.19 -9.13
N THR A 76 -2.30 10.03 -10.16
CA THR A 76 -3.29 10.02 -11.25
C THR A 76 -2.58 10.21 -12.58
N PHE A 77 -2.66 9.20 -13.44
CA PHE A 77 -2.15 9.29 -14.79
C PHE A 77 -2.90 10.37 -15.60
N GLN A 78 -2.20 11.01 -16.53
CA GLN A 78 -2.69 12.11 -17.34
C GLN A 78 -2.81 11.72 -18.81
N ALA A 79 -3.84 12.23 -19.47
CA ALA A 79 -4.02 12.00 -20.90
C ALA A 79 -2.84 12.58 -21.71
N GLY A 80 -2.27 11.75 -22.57
CA GLY A 80 -1.14 12.08 -23.44
C GLY A 80 0.23 11.98 -22.78
N GLU A 81 0.33 11.70 -21.47
CA GLU A 81 1.64 11.61 -20.82
C GLU A 81 2.42 10.38 -21.28
N TYR A 82 3.75 10.47 -21.26
CA TYR A 82 4.61 9.32 -21.51
C TYR A 82 4.60 8.38 -20.30
N ILE A 83 4.29 7.10 -20.55
CA ILE A 83 4.32 6.05 -19.53
C ILE A 83 5.37 4.99 -19.90
N HIS A 84 6.10 4.53 -18.90
CA HIS A 84 7.14 3.52 -19.08
C HIS A 84 7.23 2.56 -17.90
N ASP A 85 7.70 1.34 -18.16
CA ASP A 85 8.07 0.40 -17.10
C ASP A 85 9.59 0.33 -16.90
N GLU A 86 10.01 -0.32 -15.81
CA GLU A 86 11.43 -0.49 -15.46
C GLU A 86 12.21 -1.41 -16.42
N HIS A 87 11.53 -2.07 -17.36
CA HIS A 87 12.12 -2.97 -18.37
C HIS A 87 12.14 -2.34 -19.78
N GLY A 88 11.78 -1.06 -19.91
CA GLY A 88 11.82 -0.31 -21.15
C GLY A 88 10.54 -0.34 -21.98
N GLY A 89 9.47 -0.96 -21.48
CA GLY A 89 8.12 -0.83 -22.05
C GLY A 89 7.70 0.64 -22.09
N ALA A 90 7.05 1.07 -23.17
CA ALA A 90 6.84 2.48 -23.45
C ALA A 90 5.59 2.74 -24.30
N SER A 91 4.76 3.69 -23.86
CA SER A 91 3.61 4.21 -24.63
C SER A 91 3.17 5.58 -24.11
N SER A 92 2.04 6.09 -24.58
CA SER A 92 1.34 7.25 -24.03
C SER A 92 0.06 6.81 -23.31
N ALA A 93 -0.17 7.32 -22.09
CA ALA A 93 -1.46 7.12 -21.44
C ALA A 93 -2.56 7.87 -22.19
N SER A 94 -3.74 7.26 -22.32
CA SER A 94 -4.89 7.88 -22.98
C SER A 94 -5.78 8.66 -22.01
N GLY A 95 -5.49 8.59 -20.70
CA GLY A 95 -6.28 9.22 -19.65
C GLY A 95 -5.90 8.71 -18.25
N PRO A 96 -6.70 9.03 -17.22
CA PRO A 96 -6.53 8.45 -15.89
C PRO A 96 -6.81 6.94 -15.90
N ALA A 97 -6.25 6.25 -14.92
CA ALA A 97 -6.59 4.86 -14.66
C ALA A 97 -7.93 4.79 -13.90
N GLU A 98 -8.82 3.91 -14.35
CA GLU A 98 -10.20 3.81 -13.85
C GLU A 98 -10.43 2.51 -13.07
N PRO A 99 -11.23 2.48 -11.99
CA PRO A 99 -11.44 1.29 -11.19
C PRO A 99 -12.03 0.12 -11.99
N VAL A 100 -11.46 -1.08 -11.81
CA VAL A 100 -11.94 -2.31 -12.46
C VAL A 100 -13.02 -2.98 -11.61
N THR A 101 -14.08 -3.42 -12.27
CA THR A 101 -15.12 -4.27 -11.68
C THR A 101 -15.33 -5.53 -12.51
N ASP A 102 -15.90 -6.56 -11.90
CA ASP A 102 -16.43 -7.72 -12.62
C ASP A 102 -17.72 -7.39 -13.40
N GLY A 103 -18.28 -8.39 -14.09
CA GLY A 103 -19.51 -8.24 -14.89
C GLY A 103 -20.78 -7.92 -14.10
N VAL A 104 -20.71 -7.87 -12.76
CA VAL A 104 -21.82 -7.47 -11.88
C VAL A 104 -21.49 -6.22 -11.05
N GLY A 105 -20.35 -5.57 -11.30
CA GLY A 105 -19.95 -4.32 -10.63
C GLY A 105 -19.15 -4.53 -9.33
N THR A 106 -18.72 -5.75 -9.00
CA THR A 106 -17.86 -6.00 -7.84
C THR A 106 -16.45 -5.51 -8.12
N PRO A 107 -15.83 -4.72 -7.23
CA PRO A 107 -14.42 -4.33 -7.34
C PRO A 107 -13.49 -5.54 -7.48
N GLN A 108 -12.59 -5.50 -8.46
CA GLN A 108 -11.46 -6.43 -8.50
C GLN A 108 -10.35 -5.91 -7.59
N LEU A 109 -9.88 -6.75 -6.67
CA LEU A 109 -8.95 -6.34 -5.62
C LEU A 109 -7.63 -7.11 -5.74
N THR A 110 -6.53 -6.40 -5.48
CA THR A 110 -5.23 -6.99 -5.23
C THR A 110 -4.90 -6.91 -3.75
N THR A 111 -4.40 -8.03 -3.21
CA THR A 111 -3.98 -8.13 -1.82
C THR A 111 -2.48 -8.30 -1.76
N THR A 112 -1.79 -7.44 -1.02
CA THR A 112 -0.34 -7.52 -0.79
C THR A 112 -0.08 -7.76 0.69
N SER A 113 0.59 -8.87 1.02
CA SER A 113 1.01 -9.17 2.39
C SER A 113 2.49 -8.82 2.56
N ARG A 114 2.80 -8.02 3.56
CA ARG A 114 4.16 -7.63 3.95
C ARG A 114 4.45 -8.09 5.36
N HIS A 115 5.54 -8.84 5.51
CA HIS A 115 6.05 -9.20 6.82
C HIS A 115 6.80 -8.01 7.43
N CYS A 116 6.45 -7.65 8.65
CA CYS A 116 7.13 -6.63 9.42
C CYS A 116 7.97 -7.32 10.52
N PRO A 117 9.30 -7.37 10.37
CA PRO A 117 10.17 -8.11 11.29
C PRO A 117 10.41 -7.39 12.62
N SER A 118 10.00 -6.12 12.75
CA SER A 118 10.20 -5.33 13.97
C SER A 118 9.05 -4.36 14.15
N CYS A 119 8.28 -4.54 15.22
CA CYS A 119 7.23 -3.63 15.63
C CYS A 119 7.05 -3.67 17.15
N ARG A 120 6.22 -2.79 17.71
CA ARG A 120 5.80 -2.87 19.10
C ARG A 120 4.33 -2.49 19.23
N PHE A 121 3.59 -3.23 20.05
CA PHE A 121 2.22 -2.88 20.38
C PHE A 121 2.18 -2.17 21.74
N SER A 122 1.30 -1.18 21.88
CA SER A 122 1.02 -0.48 23.13
C SER A 122 -0.48 -0.35 23.35
N GLN A 123 -0.89 -0.32 24.62
CA GLN A 123 -2.26 -0.03 25.04
C GLN A 123 -2.50 1.47 25.26
N ALA A 124 -1.43 2.27 25.21
CA ALA A 124 -1.53 3.73 25.29
C ALA A 124 -2.03 4.27 23.93
N ASN A 125 -3.34 4.33 23.79
CA ASN A 125 -4.01 5.12 22.75
C ASN A 125 -4.45 6.45 23.39
N GLN A 126 -4.42 7.56 22.65
CA GLN A 126 -4.93 8.87 23.08
C GLN A 126 -6.39 8.79 23.58
N SER A 127 -7.15 7.80 23.12
CA SER A 127 -8.54 7.52 23.49
C SER A 127 -8.72 6.61 24.71
N GLY A 128 -7.63 6.04 25.26
CA GLY A 128 -7.65 5.01 26.29
C GLY A 128 -7.89 3.61 25.71
N GLY A 129 -6.89 2.71 25.84
CA GLY A 129 -6.98 1.35 25.33
C GLY A 129 -8.14 0.56 25.95
N THR A 130 -9.12 0.17 25.13
CA THR A 130 -10.23 -0.69 25.57
C THR A 130 -9.89 -2.15 25.30
N ILE A 131 -10.10 -3.04 26.28
CA ILE A 131 -9.98 -4.49 26.10
C ILE A 131 -11.33 -5.05 25.65
N GLN A 132 -11.34 -5.90 24.62
CA GLN A 132 -12.52 -6.64 24.18
C GLN A 132 -12.33 -8.14 24.43
N SER A 133 -13.35 -8.78 25.00
CA SER A 133 -13.46 -10.23 25.06
C SER A 133 -14.00 -10.76 23.73
N GLN A 134 -13.35 -11.78 23.17
CA GLN A 134 -13.89 -12.56 22.05
C GLN A 134 -14.75 -13.72 22.57
N ASP A 135 -15.62 -14.25 21.71
CA ASP A 135 -16.46 -15.42 21.99
C ASP A 135 -15.64 -16.69 22.28
N SER A 136 -14.36 -16.73 21.91
CA SER A 136 -13.39 -17.78 22.26
C SER A 136 -12.91 -17.74 23.72
N GLY A 137 -13.21 -16.66 24.45
CA GLY A 137 -12.66 -16.38 25.79
C GLY A 137 -11.34 -15.60 25.77
N ASP A 138 -10.79 -15.29 24.59
CA ASP A 138 -9.57 -14.51 24.44
C ASP A 138 -9.83 -13.02 24.65
N TYR A 139 -8.89 -12.34 25.31
CA TYR A 139 -8.91 -10.88 25.43
C TYR A 139 -7.95 -10.28 24.42
N ILE A 140 -8.49 -9.41 23.57
CA ILE A 140 -7.69 -8.62 22.62
C ILE A 140 -7.84 -7.14 22.94
N VAL A 141 -6.76 -6.39 22.74
CA VAL A 141 -6.82 -4.93 22.82
C VAL A 141 -7.57 -4.45 21.58
N ALA A 142 -8.62 -3.66 21.76
CA ALA A 142 -9.49 -3.24 20.65
C ALA A 142 -8.89 -2.12 19.82
N GLU A 143 -8.17 -1.20 20.46
CA GLU A 143 -7.64 0.00 19.83
C GLU A 143 -6.17 0.23 20.22
N PRO A 144 -5.27 -0.72 19.94
CA PRO A 144 -3.86 -0.57 20.29
C PRO A 144 -3.17 0.46 19.40
N LEU A 145 -2.07 1.00 19.91
CA LEU A 145 -1.10 1.74 19.10
C LEU A 145 -0.01 0.76 18.63
N LEU A 146 0.36 0.84 17.36
CA LEU A 146 1.43 0.05 16.77
C LEU A 146 2.58 0.97 16.36
N PHE A 147 3.76 0.67 16.90
CA PHE A 147 5.00 1.34 16.55
C PHE A 147 5.71 0.55 15.47
N LEU A 148 6.11 1.22 14.39
CA LEU A 148 6.83 0.64 13.27
C LEU A 148 8.09 1.44 12.96
N PRO A 149 9.12 0.81 12.37
CA PRO A 149 10.27 1.55 11.89
C PRO A 149 9.87 2.44 10.71
N VAL A 150 10.64 3.50 10.45
CA VAL A 150 10.33 4.52 9.44
C VAL A 150 10.22 3.96 8.02
N GLU A 151 10.90 2.86 7.71
CA GLU A 151 10.85 2.18 6.41
C GLU A 151 9.63 1.26 6.23
N ALA A 152 8.79 1.09 7.25
CA ALA A 152 7.62 0.24 7.14
C ALA A 152 6.59 0.82 6.16
N VAL A 153 6.18 0.01 5.18
CA VAL A 153 5.15 0.40 4.20
C VAL A 153 3.76 0.02 4.72
N ILE A 154 3.06 1.02 5.24
CA ILE A 154 1.71 0.92 5.79
C ILE A 154 0.91 2.20 5.49
N GLN A 155 -0.41 2.07 5.34
CA GLN A 155 -1.31 3.19 5.11
C GLN A 155 -2.67 2.98 5.78
N GLU A 156 -3.44 4.06 5.90
CA GLU A 156 -4.83 3.99 6.37
C GLU A 156 -5.66 3.01 5.52
N GLY A 157 -6.48 2.19 6.19
CA GLY A 157 -7.27 1.16 5.54
C GLY A 157 -6.60 -0.20 5.38
N ASP A 158 -5.27 -0.30 5.54
CA ASP A 158 -4.57 -1.59 5.62
C ASP A 158 -5.06 -2.41 6.82
N PHE A 159 -4.73 -3.70 6.84
CA PHE A 159 -4.99 -4.58 7.98
C PHE A 159 -3.70 -5.09 8.60
N VAL A 160 -3.65 -5.16 9.93
CA VAL A 160 -2.53 -5.71 10.70
C VAL A 160 -2.95 -6.97 11.43
N SER A 161 -2.09 -7.99 11.41
CA SER A 161 -2.21 -9.20 12.21
C SER A 161 -0.88 -9.53 12.89
N SER A 162 -0.92 -10.25 14.00
CA SER A 162 0.30 -10.68 14.70
C SER A 162 0.09 -12.01 15.42
N ASN A 163 1.17 -12.58 15.95
CA ASN A 163 1.10 -13.71 16.88
C ASN A 163 1.37 -13.28 18.33
N VAL A 164 1.37 -11.98 18.62
CA VAL A 164 1.61 -11.46 19.96
C VAL A 164 0.34 -11.67 20.80
N PRO A 165 0.43 -12.36 21.96
CA PRO A 165 -0.73 -12.53 22.84
C PRO A 165 -1.39 -11.19 23.18
N GLY A 166 -2.71 -11.12 23.01
CA GLY A 166 -3.51 -9.89 23.21
C GLY A 166 -3.55 -8.93 22.01
N TYR A 167 -2.76 -9.16 20.97
CA TYR A 167 -2.70 -8.35 19.74
C TYR A 167 -2.75 -9.19 18.46
N THR A 168 -3.43 -10.33 18.50
CA THR A 168 -3.42 -11.28 17.38
C THR A 168 -4.14 -10.77 16.13
N GLY A 169 -5.05 -9.79 16.28
CA GLY A 169 -5.78 -9.20 15.15
C GLY A 169 -6.78 -10.17 14.50
N PRO A 170 -7.50 -9.75 13.43
CA PRO A 170 -7.14 -8.65 12.55
C PRO A 170 -7.52 -7.25 13.07
N TYR A 171 -6.64 -6.29 12.81
CA TYR A 171 -6.83 -4.86 13.05
C TYR A 171 -6.93 -4.12 11.72
N LYS A 172 -7.78 -3.10 11.64
CA LYS A 172 -7.75 -2.10 10.57
C LYS A 172 -6.88 -0.92 10.99
N VAL A 173 -6.06 -0.43 10.09
CA VAL A 173 -5.29 0.82 10.26
C VAL A 173 -6.23 2.00 10.11
N MET A 174 -6.30 2.82 11.15
CA MET A 174 -7.16 3.99 11.21
C MET A 174 -6.40 5.27 10.89
N HIS A 175 -5.17 5.39 11.38
CA HIS A 175 -4.30 6.53 11.14
C HIS A 175 -2.83 6.10 11.18
N VAL A 176 -1.98 6.79 10.41
CA VAL A 176 -0.52 6.64 10.42
C VAL A 176 0.12 8.00 10.66
N GLY A 177 0.73 8.17 11.83
CA GLY A 177 1.51 9.34 12.21
C GLY A 177 3.01 9.05 12.11
N ALA A 178 3.80 10.07 11.75
CA ALA A 178 5.25 10.03 11.84
C ALA A 178 5.67 10.85 13.06
N GLU A 179 6.44 10.23 13.95
CA GLU A 179 7.02 10.90 15.10
C GLU A 179 8.46 11.29 14.80
N TYR A 180 8.83 12.51 15.17
CA TYR A 180 10.12 13.11 14.85
C TYR A 180 11.05 13.10 16.06
N GLU A 181 12.35 12.92 15.82
CA GLU A 181 13.37 13.09 16.85
C GLU A 181 13.33 14.52 17.42
N LEU A 182 13.59 14.63 18.72
CA LEU A 182 13.64 15.93 19.42
C LEU A 182 14.80 16.83 18.94
N PHE A 183 15.81 16.27 18.30
CA PHE A 183 16.97 16.99 17.80
C PHE A 183 17.02 16.92 16.28
N LEU A 184 17.45 18.03 15.67
CA LEU A 184 17.73 18.07 14.24
C LEU A 184 18.93 17.18 13.94
N ASN A 185 18.91 16.54 12.77
CA ASN A 185 20.06 15.82 12.26
C ASN A 185 21.23 16.78 11.96
N SER A 186 22.38 16.22 11.57
CA SER A 186 23.57 17.02 11.23
C SER A 186 23.38 18.02 10.08
N SER A 187 22.32 17.85 9.29
CA SER A 187 21.95 18.74 8.18
C SER A 187 21.00 19.86 8.61
N GLY A 188 20.49 19.83 9.86
CA GLY A 188 19.54 20.81 10.38
C GLY A 188 18.07 20.47 10.10
N ASP A 189 17.78 19.25 9.64
CA ASP A 189 16.42 18.78 9.34
C ASP A 189 15.89 17.83 10.43
N PRO A 190 14.59 17.83 10.72
CA PRO A 190 14.00 16.85 11.64
C PRO A 190 14.05 15.45 11.03
N GLU A 191 14.53 14.48 11.80
CA GLU A 191 14.55 13.07 11.40
C GLU A 191 13.30 12.37 11.96
N ILE A 192 12.66 11.53 11.15
CA ILE A 192 11.57 10.68 11.64
C ILE A 192 12.21 9.54 12.46
N ASP A 193 11.78 9.40 13.71
CA ASP A 193 12.25 8.33 14.58
C ASP A 193 11.49 7.03 14.33
N HIS A 194 10.15 7.11 14.22
CA HIS A 194 9.28 5.96 14.01
C HIS A 194 7.90 6.36 13.48
N LEU A 195 7.12 5.36 13.07
CA LEU A 195 5.70 5.53 12.75
C LEU A 195 4.84 5.08 13.94
N GLU A 196 3.84 5.89 14.29
CA GLU A 196 2.77 5.57 15.22
C GLU A 196 1.49 5.26 14.45
N VAL A 197 0.99 4.04 14.57
CA VAL A 197 -0.15 3.54 13.80
C VAL A 197 -1.31 3.24 14.72
N GLU A 198 -2.38 3.99 14.58
CA GLU A 198 -3.62 3.75 15.32
C GLU A 198 -4.39 2.60 14.68
N LEU A 199 -4.69 1.58 15.49
CA LEU A 199 -5.37 0.38 15.04
C LEU A 199 -6.77 0.28 15.65
N LYS A 200 -7.68 -0.39 14.94
CA LYS A 200 -8.99 -0.79 15.47
C LYS A 200 -9.30 -2.22 15.11
N VAL A 201 -9.65 -3.04 16.10
CA VAL A 201 -9.98 -4.45 15.86
C VAL A 201 -11.16 -4.58 14.92
N VAL A 202 -11.03 -5.46 13.94
CA VAL A 202 -12.14 -5.88 13.09
C VAL A 202 -12.86 -7.02 13.80
N LYS A 203 -14.08 -6.76 14.29
CA LYS A 203 -14.93 -7.83 14.83
C LYS A 203 -15.25 -8.81 13.71
N LYS A 204 -14.98 -10.10 13.92
CA LYS A 204 -15.60 -11.14 13.10
C LYS A 204 -17.12 -10.98 13.23
N ARG A 205 -17.84 -10.85 12.12
CA ARG A 205 -19.30 -11.01 12.16
C ARG A 205 -19.57 -12.43 12.67
N SER A 206 -20.19 -12.53 13.83
CA SER A 206 -20.85 -13.76 14.30
C SER A 206 -22.15 -14.01 13.53
#